data_AF-A0A5P0WTV5-F1
#
_entry.id   AF-A0A5P0WTV5-F1
#
_cell.length_a   1.000
_cell.length_b   1.000
_cell.length_c   1.000
_cell.angle_alpha   90.00
_cell.angle_beta   90.00
_cell.angle_gamma   90.00
#
_symmetry.space_group_name_H-M   'P 1'
#
loop_
_entity.id
_entity.type
_entity.pdbx_description
1 polymer ?
#
loop_
_entity_poly.entity_id
_entity_poly.type
_entity_poly.pdbx_seq_one_letter_code
_entity_poly.pdbx_strand_id
1 'polypeptide(L)'
;MKEEEQKPKSNHWAPDDEGAKNFVNQPGYQKGAIGMVNLIVDVMNDTHEYKEAIFCKHLLMEFSRKHHLDLEEQIERVEAHAQDIDEFGKYMKAKNGELNPKRISEQEFAYAIDQLMESVDESGKYIFKIQRHWIAVFRVAVDLHLIGENDYKGFCNWIDTIHPGAFRVKLTQGDLKQISNSDCYMKPFDKWGYAPMGNVKKEPYVAMTHVVVCFRNLLGIDEKIA
;
A
#
# COMPACT_ATOMS: atom_id res chain seq x y z
N MET A 1 48.82 1.71 62.74
CA MET A 1 47.50 1.32 63.27
C MET A 1 46.85 2.55 63.88
N LYS A 2 45.85 3.13 63.21
CA LYS A 2 44.58 3.57 63.82
C LYS A 2 43.61 3.99 62.71
N GLU A 3 42.36 3.66 62.96
CA GLU A 3 41.21 3.50 62.05
C GLU A 3 40.72 4.75 61.34
N GLU A 4 40.02 4.49 60.24
CA GLU A 4 39.14 5.41 59.51
C GLU A 4 37.94 5.84 60.36
N GLU A 5 37.45 7.06 60.13
CA GLU A 5 36.02 7.37 60.27
C GLU A 5 35.55 8.28 59.13
N GLN A 6 34.46 7.86 58.50
CA GLN A 6 33.87 8.36 57.26
C GLN A 6 33.12 9.69 57.46
N LYS A 7 33.29 10.63 56.51
CA LYS A 7 32.38 11.77 56.32
C LYS A 7 31.10 11.32 55.62
N PRO A 8 29.90 11.78 56.02
CA PRO A 8 28.67 11.48 55.31
C PRO A 8 28.61 12.21 53.96
N LYS A 9 28.04 11.50 52.98
CA LYS A 9 27.87 11.90 51.58
C LYS A 9 27.00 13.15 51.48
N SER A 10 27.52 14.16 50.77
CA SER A 10 26.75 15.29 50.25
C SER A 10 25.74 14.77 49.23
N ASN A 11 24.46 14.72 49.62
CA ASN A 11 23.36 14.54 48.67
C ASN A 11 23.37 15.74 47.71
N HIS A 12 23.74 15.50 46.45
CA HIS A 12 23.41 16.39 45.36
C HIS A 12 21.88 16.39 45.24
N TRP A 13 21.26 17.48 45.68
CA TRP A 13 19.83 17.70 45.51
C TRP A 13 19.51 17.72 44.00
N ALA A 14 18.59 16.84 43.58
CA ALA A 14 17.87 17.08 42.34
C ALA A 14 17.04 18.36 42.51
N PRO A 15 16.88 19.21 41.48
CA PRO A 15 16.05 20.39 41.62
C PRO A 15 14.61 19.96 41.86
N ASP A 16 13.98 20.49 42.91
CA ASP A 16 12.57 20.25 43.21
C ASP A 16 11.71 20.63 42.00
N ASP A 17 10.70 19.80 41.73
CA ASP A 17 9.76 19.85 40.60
C ASP A 17 8.95 21.18 40.54
N GLU A 18 9.00 22.00 41.59
CA GLU A 18 8.45 23.36 41.62
C GLU A 18 9.35 24.40 40.93
N GLY A 19 10.69 24.23 40.95
CA GLY A 19 11.63 25.11 40.26
C GLY A 19 11.52 25.02 38.73
N ALA A 20 11.22 23.82 38.22
CA ALA A 20 10.96 23.59 36.79
C ALA A 20 9.66 24.27 36.33
N LYS A 21 8.59 24.22 37.13
CA LYS A 21 7.31 24.88 36.85
C LYS A 21 7.41 26.41 36.83
N ASN A 22 8.29 26.99 37.66
CA ASN A 22 8.52 28.43 37.69
C ASN A 22 9.38 28.95 36.52
N PHE A 23 10.22 28.11 35.91
CA PHE A 23 11.01 28.48 34.71
C PHE A 23 10.15 28.56 33.45
N VAL A 24 9.19 27.65 33.29
CA VAL A 24 8.28 27.59 32.13
C VAL A 24 7.31 28.78 32.10
N ASN A 25 7.00 29.37 33.26
CA ASN A 25 6.10 30.53 33.40
C ASN A 25 6.79 31.89 33.26
N GLN A 26 8.06 31.96 32.87
CA GLN A 26 8.71 33.24 32.58
C GLN A 26 8.20 33.81 31.24
N PRO A 27 7.76 35.09 31.19
CA PRO A 27 7.22 35.72 29.97
C PRO A 27 8.18 35.67 28.77
N GLY A 28 9.50 35.68 29.03
CA GLY A 28 10.53 35.55 27.98
C GLY A 28 10.65 34.15 27.39
N TYR A 29 10.38 33.10 28.18
CA TYR A 29 10.46 31.69 27.76
C TYR A 29 9.29 31.31 26.86
N GLN A 30 8.07 31.73 27.24
CA GLN A 30 6.88 31.56 26.39
C GLN A 30 6.97 32.37 25.08
N LYS A 31 7.55 33.58 25.11
CA LYS A 31 7.78 34.39 23.91
C LYS A 31 8.73 33.72 22.91
N GLY A 32 9.77 33.04 23.40
CA GLY A 32 10.67 32.24 22.57
C GLY A 32 9.99 31.00 21.96
N ALA A 33 9.16 30.30 22.75
CA ALA A 33 8.41 29.14 22.27
C ALA A 33 7.38 29.52 21.19
N ILE A 34 6.65 30.62 21.37
CA ILE A 34 5.72 31.16 20.37
C ILE A 34 6.46 31.58 19.09
N GLY A 35 7.65 32.17 19.22
CA GLY A 35 8.49 32.52 18.06
C GLY A 35 8.89 31.29 17.22
N MET A 36 9.23 30.18 17.89
CA MET A 36 9.51 28.91 17.21
C MET A 36 8.28 28.30 16.54
N VAL A 37 7.11 28.36 17.19
CA VAL A 37 5.84 27.90 16.60
C VAL A 37 5.54 28.65 15.30
N ASN A 38 5.69 29.97 15.29
CA ASN A 38 5.47 30.77 14.08
C ASN A 38 6.44 30.39 12.96
N LEU A 39 7.71 30.17 13.28
CA LEU A 39 8.70 29.72 12.29
C LEU A 39 8.32 28.35 11.68
N ILE A 40 7.85 27.41 12.50
CA ILE A 40 7.41 26.09 12.01
C ILE A 40 6.19 26.22 11.11
N VAL A 41 5.25 27.11 11.44
CA VAL A 41 4.06 27.39 10.61
C VAL A 41 4.46 28.07 9.30
N ASP A 42 5.40 29.02 9.32
CA ASP A 42 5.89 29.69 8.10
C ASP A 42 6.57 28.69 7.16
N VAL A 43 7.45 27.82 7.69
CA VAL A 43 8.08 26.73 6.91
C VAL A 43 7.03 25.77 6.36
N MET A 44 5.96 25.49 7.11
CA MET A 44 4.86 24.66 6.65
C MET A 44 4.08 25.31 5.50
N ASN A 45 3.80 26.61 5.57
CA ASN A 45 3.08 27.31 4.49
C ASN A 45 3.89 27.32 3.18
N ASP A 46 5.22 27.35 3.27
CA ASP A 46 6.12 27.39 2.12
C ASP A 46 6.49 25.99 1.57
N THR A 47 6.21 24.90 2.31
CA THR A 47 6.54 23.55 1.84
C THR A 47 5.57 23.05 0.77
N HIS A 48 6.13 22.32 -0.18
CA HIS A 48 5.40 21.57 -1.20
C HIS A 48 5.66 20.05 -1.10
N GLU A 49 6.37 19.61 -0.06
CA GLU A 49 6.68 18.20 0.16
C GLU A 49 5.89 17.63 1.34
N TYR A 50 5.15 16.55 1.09
CA TYR A 50 4.34 15.87 2.11
C TYR A 50 5.16 15.46 3.36
N LYS A 51 6.39 14.97 3.16
CA LYS A 51 7.26 14.54 4.26
C LYS A 51 7.66 15.71 5.17
N GLU A 52 7.90 16.88 4.60
CA GLU A 52 8.25 18.09 5.34
C GLU A 52 7.05 18.64 6.12
N ALA A 53 5.84 18.62 5.53
CA ALA A 53 4.61 19.00 6.23
C ALA A 53 4.34 18.08 7.45
N ILE A 54 4.49 16.76 7.29
CA ILE A 54 4.35 15.79 8.38
C ILE A 54 5.43 15.99 9.45
N PHE A 55 6.66 16.35 9.06
CA PHE A 55 7.72 16.68 10.02
C PHE A 55 7.36 17.93 10.85
N CYS A 56 6.83 18.98 10.22
CA CYS A 56 6.36 20.18 10.91
C CYS A 56 5.23 19.87 11.90
N LYS A 57 4.29 19.00 11.52
CA LYS A 57 3.22 18.52 12.44
C LYS A 57 3.81 17.86 13.69
N HIS A 58 4.79 16.97 13.51
CA HIS A 58 5.45 16.31 14.64
C HIS A 58 6.16 17.31 15.56
N LEU A 59 6.87 18.30 14.99
CA LEU A 59 7.51 19.35 15.78
C LEU A 59 6.48 20.17 16.59
N LEU A 60 5.35 20.57 15.99
CA LEU A 60 4.29 21.28 16.71
C LEU A 60 3.70 20.45 17.85
N MET A 61 3.47 19.15 17.64
CA MET A 61 3.00 18.24 18.69
C MET A 61 4.02 18.10 19.84
N GLU A 62 5.31 18.03 19.53
CA GLU A 62 6.37 17.99 20.55
C GLU A 62 6.46 19.31 21.33
N PHE A 63 6.35 20.46 20.64
CA PHE A 63 6.34 21.78 21.27
C PHE A 63 5.11 21.99 22.15
N SER A 64 3.92 21.59 21.70
CA SER A 64 2.68 21.61 22.49
C SER A 64 2.85 20.84 23.80
N ARG A 65 3.39 19.61 23.75
CA ARG A 65 3.65 18.79 24.94
C ARG A 65 4.71 19.39 25.87
N LYS A 66 5.83 19.85 25.31
CA LYS A 66 6.99 20.32 26.08
C LYS A 66 6.75 21.67 26.76
N HIS A 67 6.00 22.55 26.12
CA HIS A 67 5.75 23.91 26.58
C HIS A 67 4.31 24.13 27.10
N HIS A 68 3.49 23.07 27.13
CA HIS A 68 2.07 23.12 27.50
C HIS A 68 1.29 24.19 26.72
N LEU A 69 1.58 24.30 25.43
CA LEU A 69 0.91 25.25 24.53
C LEU A 69 -0.29 24.57 23.87
N ASP A 70 -1.41 25.29 23.82
CA ASP A 70 -2.55 24.93 22.99
C ASP A 70 -2.22 25.29 21.53
N LEU A 71 -1.98 24.25 20.73
CA LEU A 71 -1.60 24.35 19.33
C LEU A 71 -2.54 23.55 18.41
N GLU A 72 -3.75 23.20 18.89
CA GLU A 72 -4.67 22.35 18.13
C GLU A 72 -4.99 22.94 16.75
N GLU A 73 -5.27 24.24 16.69
CA GLU A 73 -5.58 24.93 15.44
C GLU A 73 -4.40 24.92 14.44
N GLN A 74 -3.17 25.11 14.92
CA GLN A 74 -1.97 25.08 14.07
C GLN A 74 -1.74 23.66 13.55
N ILE A 75 -1.90 22.64 14.40
CA ILE A 75 -1.75 21.23 14.03
C ILE A 75 -2.79 20.82 12.99
N GLU A 76 -4.05 21.24 13.16
CA GLU A 76 -5.13 20.97 12.20
C GLU A 76 -4.85 21.62 10.84
N ARG A 77 -4.34 22.87 10.83
CA ARG A 77 -3.94 23.54 9.57
C ARG A 77 -2.80 22.82 8.86
N VAL A 78 -1.79 22.34 9.59
CA VAL A 78 -0.69 21.55 8.99
C VAL A 78 -1.23 20.24 8.41
N GLU A 79 -2.19 19.60 9.10
CA GLU A 79 -2.81 18.37 8.63
C GLU A 79 -3.63 18.57 7.35
N ALA A 80 -4.42 19.65 7.27
CA ALA A 80 -5.14 20.02 6.06
C ALA A 80 -4.18 20.31 4.89
N HIS A 81 -3.12 21.09 5.13
CA HIS A 81 -2.12 21.40 4.09
C HIS A 81 -1.36 20.15 3.61
N ALA A 82 -1.01 19.23 4.51
CA ALA A 82 -0.39 17.97 4.15
C ALA A 82 -1.31 17.09 3.29
N GLN A 83 -2.61 17.08 3.59
CA GLN A 83 -3.61 16.38 2.78
C GLN A 83 -3.72 17.00 1.38
N ASP A 84 -3.78 18.33 1.28
CA ASP A 84 -3.81 19.02 -0.01
C ASP A 84 -2.58 18.72 -0.88
N ILE A 85 -1.37 18.68 -0.28
CA ILE A 85 -0.14 18.29 -1.00
C ILE A 85 -0.20 16.83 -1.47
N ASP A 86 -0.68 15.90 -0.63
CA ASP A 86 -0.80 14.49 -0.99
C ASP A 86 -1.85 14.28 -2.10
N GLU A 87 -3.00 14.94 -2.02
CA GLU A 87 -4.03 14.92 -3.05
C GLU A 87 -3.54 15.52 -4.37
N PHE A 88 -2.83 16.66 -4.31
CA PHE A 88 -2.21 17.26 -5.49
C PHE A 88 -1.14 16.34 -6.10
N GLY A 89 -0.33 15.68 -5.27
CA GLY A 89 0.63 14.66 -5.70
C GLY A 89 -0.03 13.47 -6.39
N LYS A 90 -1.12 12.95 -5.83
CA LYS A 90 -1.94 11.89 -6.45
C LYS A 90 -2.53 12.34 -7.79
N TYR A 91 -3.07 13.55 -7.84
CA TYR A 91 -3.60 14.15 -9.06
C TYR A 91 -2.53 14.29 -10.15
N MET A 92 -1.35 14.82 -9.81
CA MET A 92 -0.24 14.96 -10.76
C MET A 92 0.29 13.62 -11.24
N LYS A 93 0.40 12.62 -10.35
CA LYS A 93 0.79 11.26 -10.74
C LYS A 93 -0.25 10.57 -11.63
N ALA A 94 -1.54 10.80 -11.39
CA ALA A 94 -2.62 10.31 -12.26
C ALA A 94 -2.59 10.99 -13.63
N LYS A 95 -2.38 12.30 -13.66
CA LYS A 95 -2.28 13.10 -14.89
C LYS A 95 -1.03 12.76 -15.72
N ASN A 96 0.09 12.49 -15.06
CA ASN A 96 1.36 12.13 -15.72
C ASN A 96 1.48 10.64 -16.04
N GLY A 97 0.47 9.83 -15.70
CA GLY A 97 0.46 8.40 -15.99
C GLY A 97 1.39 7.56 -15.11
N GLU A 98 2.00 8.13 -14.07
CA GLU A 98 2.82 7.40 -13.08
C GLU A 98 1.98 6.48 -12.17
N LEU A 99 0.67 6.73 -12.08
CA LEU A 99 -0.30 5.83 -11.46
C LEU A 99 -1.00 4.92 -12.47
N ASN A 100 -0.68 5.01 -13.76
CA ASN A 100 -1.16 4.02 -14.73
C ASN A 100 -0.17 2.85 -14.72
N PRO A 101 -0.52 1.67 -14.16
CA PRO A 101 0.21 0.46 -14.52
C PRO A 101 0.28 0.42 -16.05
N LYS A 102 1.48 0.11 -16.59
CA LYS A 102 1.76 0.00 -18.02
C LYS A 102 0.48 -0.39 -18.76
N ARG A 103 -0.12 0.54 -19.53
CA ARG A 103 -1.45 0.35 -20.10
C ARG A 103 -1.37 -0.77 -21.12
N ILE A 104 -1.68 -1.99 -20.67
CA ILE A 104 -1.65 -3.18 -21.51
C ILE A 104 -2.72 -3.01 -22.57
N SER A 105 -2.29 -3.03 -23.83
CA SER A 105 -3.21 -3.04 -24.96
C SER A 105 -3.94 -4.37 -25.05
N GLU A 106 -5.12 -4.38 -25.67
CA GLU A 106 -5.89 -5.61 -25.92
C GLU A 106 -5.08 -6.65 -26.71
N GLN A 107 -4.22 -6.19 -27.62
CA GLN A 107 -3.34 -7.04 -28.41
C GLN A 107 -2.25 -7.70 -27.55
N GLU A 108 -1.61 -6.93 -26.66
CA GLU A 108 -0.63 -7.48 -25.70
C GLU A 108 -1.29 -8.49 -24.76
N PHE A 109 -2.51 -8.22 -24.30
CA PHE A 109 -3.25 -9.13 -23.43
C PHE A 109 -3.60 -10.43 -24.16
N ALA A 110 -4.14 -10.35 -25.38
CA ALA A 110 -4.46 -11.51 -26.21
C ALA A 110 -3.19 -12.35 -26.49
N TYR A 111 -2.09 -11.70 -26.87
CA TYR A 111 -0.82 -12.38 -27.11
C TYR A 111 -0.25 -13.06 -25.85
N ALA A 112 -0.42 -12.46 -24.67
CA ALA A 112 -0.03 -13.10 -23.41
C ALA A 112 -0.90 -14.31 -23.07
N ILE A 113 -2.19 -14.32 -23.45
CA ILE A 113 -3.04 -15.51 -23.30
C ILE A 113 -2.51 -16.65 -24.17
N ASP A 114 -2.14 -16.37 -25.42
CA ASP A 114 -1.57 -17.39 -26.32
C ASP A 114 -0.32 -18.01 -25.74
N GLN A 115 0.60 -17.18 -25.25
CA GLN A 115 1.81 -17.65 -24.56
C GLN A 115 1.47 -18.45 -23.30
N LEU A 116 0.48 -18.04 -22.52
CA LEU A 116 0.05 -18.76 -21.32
C LEU A 116 -0.53 -20.14 -21.65
N MET A 117 -1.28 -20.26 -22.75
CA MET A 117 -1.87 -21.51 -23.22
C MET A 117 -0.82 -22.55 -23.63
N GLU A 118 0.31 -22.09 -24.13
CA GLU A 118 1.45 -22.92 -24.53
C GLU A 118 2.50 -23.11 -23.43
N SER A 119 2.42 -22.34 -22.34
CA SER A 119 3.38 -22.42 -21.24
C SER A 119 3.30 -23.76 -20.49
N VAL A 120 4.47 -24.36 -20.25
CA VAL A 120 4.65 -25.62 -19.52
C VAL A 120 5.52 -25.42 -18.27
N ASP A 121 5.29 -26.24 -17.25
CA ASP A 121 6.13 -26.30 -16.05
C ASP A 121 7.44 -27.07 -16.29
N GLU A 122 8.30 -27.13 -15.28
CA GLU A 122 9.60 -27.84 -15.32
C GLU A 122 9.47 -29.33 -15.68
N SER A 123 8.29 -29.93 -15.47
CA SER A 123 8.00 -31.32 -15.83
C SER A 123 7.45 -31.48 -17.26
N GLY A 124 7.37 -30.39 -18.02
CA GLY A 124 6.82 -30.35 -19.38
C GLY A 124 5.29 -30.40 -19.42
N LYS A 125 4.59 -30.19 -18.29
CA LYS A 125 3.12 -30.20 -18.25
C LYS A 125 2.59 -28.78 -18.40
N TYR A 126 1.51 -28.62 -19.16
CA TYR A 126 0.86 -27.32 -19.32
C TYR A 126 0.48 -26.70 -17.97
N ILE A 127 0.86 -25.43 -17.80
CA ILE A 127 0.46 -24.60 -16.66
C ILE A 127 -1.05 -24.32 -16.77
N PHE A 128 -1.52 -23.90 -17.94
CA PHE A 128 -2.94 -23.70 -18.22
C PHE A 128 -3.60 -24.98 -18.74
N LYS A 129 -4.27 -25.76 -17.88
CA LYS A 129 -4.73 -27.12 -18.24
C LYS A 129 -6.22 -27.40 -18.10
N ILE A 130 -6.95 -26.64 -17.30
CA ILE A 130 -8.38 -26.87 -17.01
C ILE A 130 -9.16 -25.57 -17.09
N GLN A 131 -10.47 -25.67 -17.35
CA GLN A 131 -11.34 -24.50 -17.53
C GLN A 131 -11.32 -23.55 -16.33
N ARG A 132 -11.21 -24.10 -15.11
CA ARG A 132 -11.13 -23.29 -13.88
C ARG A 132 -9.95 -22.32 -13.88
N HIS A 133 -8.87 -22.56 -14.62
CA HIS A 133 -7.72 -21.65 -14.71
C HIS A 133 -8.08 -20.30 -15.37
N TRP A 134 -9.21 -20.20 -16.08
CA TRP A 134 -9.72 -18.91 -16.56
C TRP A 134 -10.02 -17.91 -15.44
N ILE A 135 -10.25 -18.39 -14.21
CA ILE A 135 -10.37 -17.54 -13.02
C ILE A 135 -9.10 -16.70 -12.82
N ALA A 136 -7.91 -17.26 -13.06
CA ALA A 136 -6.66 -16.51 -12.95
C ALA A 136 -6.59 -15.36 -13.95
N VAL A 137 -6.94 -15.63 -15.21
CA VAL A 137 -6.94 -14.62 -16.29
C VAL A 137 -7.96 -13.53 -16.02
N PHE A 138 -9.18 -13.92 -15.60
CA PHE A 138 -10.21 -12.98 -15.16
C PHE A 138 -9.71 -12.09 -14.03
N ARG A 139 -9.13 -12.68 -12.97
CA ARG A 139 -8.65 -11.90 -11.82
C ARG A 139 -7.56 -10.92 -12.21
N VAL A 140 -6.61 -11.31 -13.05
CA VAL A 140 -5.58 -10.42 -13.56
C VAL A 140 -6.20 -9.27 -14.36
N ALA A 141 -7.21 -9.54 -15.21
CA ALA A 141 -7.90 -8.49 -15.95
C ALA A 141 -8.64 -7.50 -15.02
N VAL A 142 -9.26 -7.97 -13.93
CA VAL A 142 -9.85 -7.09 -12.91
C VAL A 142 -8.79 -6.31 -12.14
N ASP A 143 -7.68 -6.95 -11.74
CA ASP A 143 -6.57 -6.30 -11.03
C ASP A 143 -5.92 -5.19 -11.86
N LEU A 144 -5.96 -5.32 -13.19
CA LEU A 144 -5.52 -4.30 -14.15
C LEU A 144 -6.60 -3.28 -14.52
N HIS A 145 -7.78 -3.37 -13.91
CA HIS A 145 -8.95 -2.53 -14.19
C HIS A 145 -9.41 -2.56 -15.67
N LEU A 146 -9.17 -3.66 -16.38
CA LEU A 146 -9.63 -3.86 -17.77
C LEU A 146 -11.12 -4.25 -17.83
N ILE A 147 -11.62 -4.84 -16.74
CA ILE A 147 -13.01 -5.29 -16.59
C ILE A 147 -13.51 -5.02 -15.15
N GLY A 148 -14.84 -5.01 -14.96
CA GLY A 148 -15.44 -4.85 -13.63
C GLY A 148 -15.30 -6.10 -12.75
N GLU A 149 -15.28 -5.91 -11.42
CA GLU A 149 -15.02 -6.99 -10.44
C GLU A 149 -15.93 -8.22 -10.53
N ASN A 150 -17.16 -8.04 -11.02
CA ASN A 150 -18.15 -9.10 -11.16
C ASN A 150 -18.65 -9.26 -12.60
N ASP A 151 -17.95 -8.67 -13.57
CA ASP A 151 -18.39 -8.64 -14.96
C ASP A 151 -17.95 -9.89 -15.74
N TYR A 152 -18.40 -11.06 -15.29
CA TYR A 152 -18.06 -12.34 -15.93
C TYR A 152 -18.54 -12.42 -17.38
N LYS A 153 -19.71 -11.82 -17.68
CA LYS A 153 -20.27 -11.82 -19.03
C LYS A 153 -19.49 -10.87 -19.94
N GLY A 154 -19.19 -9.66 -19.46
CA GLY A 154 -18.36 -8.71 -20.18
C GLY A 154 -16.97 -9.27 -20.44
N PHE A 155 -16.36 -9.96 -19.47
CA PHE A 155 -15.09 -10.65 -19.68
C PHE A 155 -15.15 -11.69 -20.81
N CYS A 156 -16.15 -12.59 -20.81
CA CYS A 156 -16.28 -13.58 -21.89
C CYS A 156 -16.42 -12.90 -23.26
N ASN A 157 -17.31 -11.92 -23.38
CA ASN A 157 -17.52 -11.18 -24.63
C ASN A 157 -16.24 -10.44 -25.08
N TRP A 158 -15.50 -9.89 -24.12
CA TRP A 158 -14.26 -9.18 -24.38
C TRP A 158 -13.17 -10.13 -24.90
N ILE A 159 -12.99 -11.29 -24.26
CA ILE A 159 -12.08 -12.34 -24.74
C ILE A 159 -12.44 -12.79 -26.16
N ASP A 160 -13.73 -13.05 -26.44
CA ASP A 160 -14.20 -13.44 -27.78
C ASP A 160 -13.92 -12.35 -28.83
N THR A 161 -13.88 -11.09 -28.41
CA THR A 161 -13.59 -9.94 -29.29
C THR A 161 -12.10 -9.81 -29.59
N ILE A 162 -11.25 -9.87 -28.55
CA ILE A 162 -9.79 -9.66 -28.70
C ILE A 162 -9.08 -10.91 -29.22
N HIS A 163 -9.71 -12.08 -29.10
CA HIS A 163 -9.18 -13.34 -29.58
C HIS A 163 -10.32 -14.24 -30.14
N PRO A 164 -10.73 -14.03 -31.40
CA PRO A 164 -11.84 -14.79 -32.02
C PRO A 164 -11.50 -16.26 -32.35
N GLY A 165 -10.29 -16.73 -32.02
CA GLY A 165 -9.84 -18.10 -32.23
C GLY A 165 -10.26 -19.07 -31.11
N ALA A 166 -10.19 -20.38 -31.39
CA ALA A 166 -10.51 -21.41 -30.41
C ALA A 166 -9.31 -21.72 -29.52
N PHE A 167 -9.46 -21.51 -28.21
CA PHE A 167 -8.47 -21.96 -27.22
C PHE A 167 -8.51 -23.48 -27.02
N ARG A 168 -7.34 -24.07 -26.75
CA ARG A 168 -7.23 -25.47 -26.30
C ARG A 168 -8.09 -25.74 -25.06
N VAL A 169 -8.10 -24.79 -24.12
CA VAL A 169 -8.98 -24.84 -22.94
C VAL A 169 -10.07 -23.79 -23.09
N LYS A 170 -11.29 -24.24 -23.36
CA LYS A 170 -12.43 -23.35 -23.63
C LYS A 170 -12.80 -22.51 -22.42
N LEU A 171 -12.98 -21.21 -22.63
CA LEU A 171 -13.58 -20.30 -21.67
C LEU A 171 -15.09 -20.58 -21.58
N THR A 172 -15.62 -20.69 -20.36
CA THR A 172 -17.07 -20.78 -20.15
C THR A 172 -17.49 -19.81 -19.03
N GLN A 173 -18.64 -19.17 -19.22
CA GLN A 173 -19.21 -18.29 -18.20
C GLN A 173 -19.59 -19.06 -16.93
N GLY A 174 -19.96 -20.34 -17.06
CA GLY A 174 -20.39 -21.17 -15.94
C GLY A 174 -19.27 -21.38 -14.91
N ASP A 175 -18.05 -21.67 -15.38
CA ASP A 175 -16.88 -21.87 -14.51
C ASP A 175 -16.45 -20.57 -13.83
N LEU A 176 -16.55 -19.44 -14.55
CA LEU A 176 -16.29 -18.14 -13.95
C LEU A 176 -17.33 -17.81 -12.89
N LYS A 177 -18.63 -18.01 -13.11
CA LYS A 177 -19.65 -17.73 -12.07
C LYS A 177 -19.41 -18.51 -10.77
N GLN A 178 -18.78 -19.68 -10.81
CA GLN A 178 -18.44 -20.42 -9.58
C GLN A 178 -17.36 -19.74 -8.73
N ILE A 179 -16.63 -18.74 -9.26
CA ILE A 179 -15.69 -17.93 -8.49
C ILE A 179 -16.38 -17.15 -7.37
N SER A 180 -17.65 -16.76 -7.55
CA SER A 180 -18.41 -16.06 -6.50
C SER A 180 -18.63 -16.93 -5.26
N ASN A 181 -18.48 -18.25 -5.39
CA ASN A 181 -18.60 -19.20 -4.28
C ASN A 181 -17.23 -19.42 -3.58
N SER A 182 -16.21 -18.65 -3.95
CA SER A 182 -14.82 -18.82 -3.48
C SER A 182 -14.26 -17.49 -3.00
N ASP A 183 -14.33 -17.24 -1.69
CA ASP A 183 -13.89 -15.99 -1.05
C ASP A 183 -12.44 -15.58 -1.35
N CYS A 184 -11.55 -16.54 -1.65
CA CYS A 184 -10.15 -16.24 -1.94
C CYS A 184 -9.94 -15.61 -3.33
N TYR A 185 -10.59 -16.13 -4.38
CA TYR A 185 -10.33 -15.73 -5.77
C TYR A 185 -11.10 -14.47 -6.19
N MET A 186 -12.11 -14.08 -5.41
CA MET A 186 -12.79 -12.78 -5.51
C MET A 186 -11.86 -11.61 -5.19
N LYS A 187 -10.90 -11.82 -4.29
CA LYS A 187 -10.01 -10.76 -3.81
C LYS A 187 -8.91 -10.46 -4.83
N PRO A 188 -8.33 -9.25 -4.80
CA PRO A 188 -7.09 -8.95 -5.50
C PRO A 188 -5.99 -9.99 -5.24
N PHE A 189 -5.15 -10.26 -6.24
CA PHE A 189 -4.18 -11.38 -6.18
C PHE A 189 -3.20 -11.29 -5.00
N ASP A 190 -2.77 -10.09 -4.61
CA ASP A 190 -1.91 -9.83 -3.44
C ASP A 190 -2.54 -10.27 -2.10
N LYS A 191 -3.88 -10.39 -2.07
CA LYS A 191 -4.66 -10.83 -0.92
C LYS A 191 -5.08 -12.30 -1.02
N TRP A 192 -4.63 -13.03 -2.03
CA TRP A 192 -4.88 -14.46 -2.11
C TRP A 192 -4.13 -15.19 -1.00
N GLY A 193 -4.87 -16.02 -0.27
CA GLY A 193 -4.33 -16.85 0.78
C GLY A 193 -4.99 -18.22 0.74
N TYR A 194 -4.19 -19.26 0.94
CA TYR A 194 -4.72 -20.59 1.18
C TYR A 194 -5.24 -20.68 2.62
N ALA A 195 -6.56 -20.78 2.78
CA ALA A 195 -7.19 -21.10 4.05
C ALA A 195 -7.73 -22.54 4.00
N PRO A 196 -7.13 -23.50 4.72
CA PRO A 196 -7.66 -24.86 4.76
C PRO A 196 -8.99 -24.86 5.53
N MET A 197 -10.11 -24.97 4.82
CA MET A 197 -11.42 -25.30 5.41
C MET A 197 -11.85 -26.69 4.94
N GLY A 198 -12.08 -27.61 5.89
CA GLY A 198 -12.53 -28.97 5.60
C GLY A 198 -11.56 -29.75 4.72
N ASN A 199 -12.08 -30.47 3.72
CA ASN A 199 -11.31 -31.36 2.84
C ASN A 199 -10.69 -30.67 1.60
N VAL A 200 -10.53 -29.35 1.63
CA VAL A 200 -9.96 -28.61 0.50
C VAL A 200 -8.47 -28.95 0.35
N LYS A 201 -8.10 -29.38 -0.85
CA LYS A 201 -6.71 -29.70 -1.21
C LYS A 201 -5.93 -28.41 -1.50
N LYS A 202 -4.62 -28.41 -1.17
CA LYS A 202 -3.74 -27.26 -1.39
C LYS A 202 -3.28 -27.16 -2.86
N GLU A 203 -3.17 -28.29 -3.54
CA GLU A 203 -2.63 -28.38 -4.90
C GLU A 203 -3.42 -27.55 -5.93
N PRO A 204 -4.77 -27.52 -5.93
CA PRO A 204 -5.53 -26.65 -6.82
C PRO A 204 -5.26 -25.16 -6.59
N TYR A 205 -5.06 -24.74 -5.34
CA TYR A 205 -4.72 -23.36 -5.01
C TYR A 205 -3.33 -23.01 -5.57
N VAL A 206 -2.33 -23.85 -5.30
CA VAL A 206 -0.96 -23.65 -5.81
C VAL A 206 -0.93 -23.60 -7.33
N ALA A 207 -1.67 -24.49 -7.99
CA ALA A 207 -1.79 -24.49 -9.45
C ALA A 207 -2.40 -23.17 -9.98
N MET A 208 -3.45 -22.66 -9.32
CA MET A 208 -4.08 -21.39 -9.71
C MET A 208 -3.12 -20.20 -9.53
N THR A 209 -2.44 -20.12 -8.38
CA THR A 209 -1.42 -19.09 -8.12
C THR A 209 -0.32 -19.13 -9.18
N HIS A 210 0.13 -20.33 -9.56
CA HIS A 210 1.15 -20.47 -10.60
C HIS A 210 0.67 -19.93 -11.96
N VAL A 211 -0.59 -20.14 -12.33
CA VAL A 211 -1.18 -19.55 -13.56
C VAL A 211 -1.16 -18.02 -13.48
N VAL A 212 -1.58 -17.43 -12.35
CA VAL A 212 -1.59 -15.97 -12.18
C VAL A 212 -0.18 -15.40 -12.31
N VAL A 213 0.80 -15.96 -11.60
CA VAL A 213 2.20 -15.50 -11.63
C VAL A 213 2.77 -15.61 -13.05
N CYS A 214 2.58 -16.75 -13.71
CA CYS A 214 3.03 -16.94 -15.09
C CYS A 214 2.41 -15.89 -16.03
N PHE A 215 1.10 -15.66 -15.92
CA PHE A 215 0.41 -14.70 -16.77
C PHE A 215 0.86 -13.25 -16.52
N ARG A 216 1.04 -12.85 -15.26
CA ARG A 216 1.55 -11.52 -14.90
C ARG A 216 2.97 -11.27 -15.42
N ASN A 217 3.82 -12.30 -15.38
CA ASN A 217 5.17 -12.25 -15.96
C ASN A 217 5.12 -12.07 -17.49
N LEU A 218 4.25 -12.80 -18.18
CA LEU A 218 4.06 -12.67 -19.63
C LEU A 218 3.57 -11.27 -20.04
N LEU A 219 2.77 -10.66 -19.20
CA LEU A 219 2.29 -9.27 -19.35
C LEU A 219 3.35 -8.23 -18.97
N GLY A 220 4.49 -8.64 -18.40
CA GLY A 220 5.54 -7.73 -17.95
C GLY A 220 5.11 -6.81 -16.80
N ILE A 221 4.15 -7.25 -15.98
CA ILE A 221 3.66 -6.49 -14.82
C ILE A 221 4.62 -6.64 -13.65
N ASP A 222 5.14 -7.85 -13.48
CA ASP A 222 6.13 -8.18 -12.46
C ASP A 222 7.49 -8.13 -13.17
N GLU A 223 7.97 -6.92 -13.49
CA GLU A 223 9.33 -6.74 -14.02
C GLU A 223 10.33 -7.39 -13.05
N LYS A 224 11.18 -8.24 -13.63
CA LYS A 224 12.27 -8.91 -12.95
C LYS A 224 13.01 -7.90 -12.07
N ILE A 225 13.04 -8.16 -10.77
CA ILE A 225 14.19 -7.77 -9.96
C ILE A 225 15.38 -8.50 -10.60
N ALA A 226 16.06 -7.81 -11.52
CA ALA A 226 17.34 -8.19 -12.07
C ALA A 226 18.44 -7.52 -11.25
#